data_AF-A0A7Y5BZB6-F1
#
_entry.id   AF-A0A7Y5BZB6-F1
#
_cell.length_a   1.000
_cell.length_b   1.000
_cell.length_c   1.000
_cell.angle_alpha   90.00
_cell.angle_beta   90.00
_cell.angle_gamma   90.00
#
_symmetry.space_group_name_H-M   'P 1'
#
loop_
_entity.id
_entity.type
_entity.pdbx_description
1 polymer ?
#
loop_
_entity_poly.entity_id
_entity_poly.type
_entity_poly.pdbx_seq_one_letter_code
_entity_poly.pdbx_strand_id
1 'polypeptide(L)'
;PTLPGGNLKIVSANVLNYFTTLDTGTPICGPLANQDCRGANDAQEFTRQRDKILNALNELNADIIGLIEIENHATDAALDDLVSGLNALAGPGTYAKISTGPIGGDAIKVALLYKTTSIAPIGAYAVLDNTFDPAYQDDKNRPALAQTFSQTITGEIFTVVVNHLKSKGSACTGDPDTGDGQGNCNQTRTAAANVLADWLTTDPTGSGDPDFLLLGDLNAYAQEDPITALETEGYTNLIDHFLGASAYSYVFDGQWGYLDYALANATMLTQIAGVSEWHINADEPITLDYNTEYKTPGQITSLYSSDPFRVSDHDPVVVGLYSFDFSDLIGSYGVAWHTGGGALRLGPTWNDSSAYGAGSDNSSDDGVVRTNIWVANASTTLNVTTNGAGYLAAWFDWDESGVFEADEKMIGQAIPGAGVHPINITVDPTFLPAMTIQTRFRFYAAEPTLLTPEGTEIPTGAGTGGEVEDYSWTFSPTAITLTAFTAQRGGGIAPLSLILLLGAGLILWRGSLSRRAEK
;
A
#
# COMPACT_ATOMS: atom_id res chain seq x y z
N PRO A 1 3.33 -9.14 -12.13
CA PRO A 1 4.19 -8.07 -11.54
C PRO A 1 4.63 -8.34 -10.09
N THR A 2 5.89 -8.02 -9.76
CA THR A 2 6.33 -7.93 -8.36
C THR A 2 5.48 -6.86 -7.68
N LEU A 3 4.83 -7.23 -6.58
CA LEU A 3 3.97 -6.32 -5.84
C LEU A 3 4.84 -5.16 -5.34
N PRO A 4 4.44 -3.90 -5.56
CA PRO A 4 4.88 -2.84 -4.66
C PRO A 4 4.51 -3.28 -3.23
N GLY A 5 5.27 -2.90 -2.22
CA GLY A 5 4.99 -3.28 -0.83
C GLY A 5 3.54 -2.97 -0.40
N GLY A 6 3.16 -3.34 0.82
CA GLY A 6 1.81 -3.09 1.33
C GLY A 6 0.84 -4.26 1.09
N ASN A 7 -0.41 -4.04 1.48
CA ASN A 7 -1.45 -5.07 1.60
C ASN A 7 -2.76 -4.73 0.87
N LEU A 8 -2.83 -3.53 0.27
CA LEU A 8 -3.80 -3.18 -0.76
C LEU A 8 -3.08 -2.83 -2.05
N LYS A 9 -3.64 -3.29 -3.17
CA LYS A 9 -3.13 -2.99 -4.51
C LYS A 9 -4.16 -2.18 -5.29
N ILE A 10 -3.72 -1.06 -5.82
CA ILE A 10 -4.53 -0.18 -6.67
C ILE A 10 -3.86 -0.08 -8.02
N VAL A 11 -4.63 -0.26 -9.08
CA VAL A 11 -4.11 -0.30 -10.45
C VAL A 11 -4.78 0.77 -11.30
N SER A 12 -3.99 1.43 -12.14
CA SER A 12 -4.47 2.21 -13.28
C SER A 12 -4.14 1.46 -14.57
N ALA A 13 -5.13 1.25 -15.43
CA ALA A 13 -4.94 0.54 -16.69
C ALA A 13 -5.77 1.16 -17.83
N ASN A 14 -5.09 1.70 -18.83
CA ASN A 14 -5.67 1.94 -20.15
C ASN A 14 -5.75 0.60 -20.90
N VAL A 15 -6.96 0.23 -21.33
CA VAL A 15 -7.25 -1.07 -21.97
C VAL A 15 -7.46 -1.01 -23.48
N LEU A 16 -6.99 0.07 -24.13
CA LEU A 16 -6.96 0.23 -25.59
C LEU A 16 -8.34 0.05 -26.25
N ASN A 17 -9.26 0.97 -25.97
CA ASN A 17 -10.63 1.01 -26.49
C ASN A 17 -11.36 -0.35 -26.32
N TYR A 18 -11.74 -0.69 -25.10
CA TYR A 18 -12.54 -1.89 -24.85
C TYR A 18 -14.03 -1.64 -25.09
N PHE A 19 -14.53 -2.17 -26.21
CA PHE A 19 -15.91 -2.02 -26.65
C PHE A 19 -16.58 -3.38 -26.77
N THR A 20 -17.84 -3.44 -26.31
CA THR A 20 -18.74 -4.56 -26.58
C THR A 20 -19.51 -4.36 -27.88
N THR A 21 -19.61 -3.12 -28.36
CA THR A 21 -20.13 -2.82 -29.70
C THR A 21 -19.01 -2.89 -30.74
N LEU A 22 -19.16 -3.79 -31.72
CA LEU A 22 -18.17 -3.99 -32.77
C LEU A 22 -18.10 -2.79 -33.72
N ASP A 23 -16.88 -2.40 -34.11
CA ASP A 23 -16.67 -1.38 -35.12
C ASP A 23 -16.94 -1.91 -36.53
N THR A 24 -18.16 -1.67 -36.99
CA THR A 24 -18.63 -2.01 -38.34
C THR A 24 -18.60 -0.80 -39.30
N GLY A 25 -17.95 0.31 -38.89
CA GLY A 25 -17.92 1.57 -39.62
C GLY A 25 -19.23 2.35 -39.59
N THR A 26 -20.17 1.99 -38.69
CA THR A 26 -21.41 2.74 -38.47
C THR A 26 -21.31 3.49 -37.13
N PRO A 27 -21.66 4.79 -37.08
CA PRO A 27 -21.56 5.59 -35.86
C PRO A 27 -22.72 5.30 -34.90
N ILE A 28 -22.65 4.16 -34.21
CA ILE A 28 -23.66 3.69 -33.24
C ILE A 28 -23.17 3.70 -31.79
N CYS A 29 -21.93 4.14 -31.56
CA CYS A 29 -21.30 4.17 -30.25
C CYS A 29 -21.46 5.53 -29.56
N GLY A 30 -21.01 5.56 -28.30
CA GLY A 30 -21.15 6.70 -27.38
C GLY A 30 -22.54 6.82 -26.77
N PRO A 31 -22.72 7.74 -25.80
CA PRO A 31 -23.95 7.84 -25.00
C PRO A 31 -25.22 8.10 -25.82
N LEU A 32 -25.07 8.77 -26.97
CA LEU A 32 -26.15 9.13 -27.89
C LEU A 32 -26.25 8.22 -29.12
N ALA A 33 -25.45 7.15 -29.17
CA ALA A 33 -25.38 6.20 -30.29
C ALA A 33 -25.23 6.88 -31.67
N ASN A 34 -24.29 7.82 -31.75
CA ASN A 34 -24.08 8.67 -32.92
C ASN A 34 -22.58 8.94 -33.21
N GLN A 35 -21.69 8.19 -32.59
CA GLN A 35 -20.24 8.28 -32.77
C GLN A 35 -19.69 6.98 -33.31
N ASP A 36 -18.56 7.08 -34.00
CA ASP A 36 -17.83 5.91 -34.47
C ASP A 36 -17.45 5.01 -33.30
N CYS A 37 -17.62 3.71 -33.50
CA CYS A 37 -17.14 2.72 -32.57
C CYS A 37 -15.61 2.63 -32.64
N ARG A 38 -15.01 2.11 -31.58
CA ARG A 38 -13.56 1.88 -31.48
C ARG A 38 -13.38 0.45 -30.95
N GLY A 39 -12.16 -0.07 -30.98
CA GLY A 39 -11.87 -1.42 -30.51
C GLY A 39 -12.03 -2.48 -31.61
N ALA A 40 -12.54 -3.65 -31.23
CA ALA A 40 -12.67 -4.80 -32.13
C ALA A 40 -13.63 -4.58 -33.31
N ASN A 41 -13.20 -4.97 -34.52
CA ASN A 41 -14.01 -4.87 -35.73
C ASN A 41 -14.98 -6.05 -35.89
N ASP A 42 -14.65 -7.19 -35.29
CA ASP A 42 -15.47 -8.40 -35.33
C ASP A 42 -15.45 -9.22 -34.03
N ALA A 43 -16.27 -10.26 -33.98
CA ALA A 43 -16.40 -11.12 -32.80
C ALA A 43 -15.10 -11.88 -32.46
N GLN A 44 -14.26 -12.17 -33.45
CA GLN A 44 -12.97 -12.84 -33.23
C GLN A 44 -12.02 -11.88 -32.51
N GLU A 45 -11.90 -10.65 -33.00
CA GLU A 45 -11.09 -9.61 -32.36
C GLU A 45 -11.60 -9.26 -30.96
N PHE A 46 -12.91 -9.15 -30.77
CA PHE A 46 -13.50 -8.91 -29.47
C PHE A 46 -13.10 -9.98 -28.46
N THR A 47 -13.21 -11.25 -28.85
CA THR A 47 -12.79 -12.37 -28.00
C THR A 47 -11.30 -12.29 -27.67
N ARG A 48 -10.47 -11.96 -28.66
CA ARG A 48 -9.01 -11.83 -28.48
C ARG A 48 -8.65 -10.70 -27.52
N GLN A 49 -9.26 -9.53 -27.68
CA GLN A 49 -9.04 -8.36 -26.82
C GLN A 49 -9.51 -8.65 -25.39
N ARG A 50 -10.74 -9.17 -25.26
CA ARG A 50 -11.35 -9.54 -23.99
C ARG A 50 -10.50 -10.55 -23.21
N ASP A 51 -10.03 -11.61 -23.85
CA ASP A 51 -9.23 -12.64 -23.18
C ASP A 51 -7.91 -12.07 -22.65
N LYS A 52 -7.22 -11.22 -23.43
CA LYS A 52 -6.01 -10.52 -22.96
C LYS A 52 -6.28 -9.62 -21.76
N ILE A 53 -7.32 -8.78 -21.83
CA ILE A 53 -7.69 -7.86 -20.73
C ILE A 53 -8.04 -8.64 -19.48
N LEU A 54 -8.88 -9.67 -19.58
CA LEU A 54 -9.27 -10.48 -18.43
C LEU A 54 -8.07 -11.19 -17.80
N ASN A 55 -7.15 -11.75 -18.59
CA ASN A 55 -5.96 -12.40 -18.07
C ASN A 55 -5.01 -11.39 -17.41
N ALA A 56 -4.80 -10.21 -18.02
CA ALA A 56 -3.99 -9.14 -17.45
C ALA A 56 -4.55 -8.64 -16.11
N LEU A 57 -5.84 -8.29 -16.07
CA LEU A 57 -6.51 -7.80 -14.86
C LEU A 57 -6.59 -8.87 -13.76
N ASN A 58 -6.79 -10.14 -14.13
CA ASN A 58 -6.80 -11.24 -13.17
C ASN A 58 -5.40 -11.51 -12.58
N GLU A 59 -4.34 -11.43 -13.37
CA GLU A 59 -2.96 -11.55 -12.88
C GLU A 59 -2.55 -10.34 -12.03
N LEU A 60 -3.00 -9.13 -12.40
CA LEU A 60 -2.85 -7.94 -11.57
C LEU A 60 -3.54 -8.12 -10.22
N ASN A 61 -4.67 -8.83 -10.13
CA ASN A 61 -5.35 -9.17 -8.88
C ASN A 61 -5.50 -7.97 -7.90
N ALA A 62 -5.85 -6.80 -8.42
CA ALA A 62 -5.90 -5.57 -7.65
C ALA A 62 -7.14 -5.51 -6.74
N ASP A 63 -7.06 -4.70 -5.70
CA ASP A 63 -8.19 -4.41 -4.82
C ASP A 63 -9.06 -3.28 -5.36
N ILE A 64 -8.45 -2.33 -6.08
CA ILE A 64 -9.13 -1.31 -6.88
C ILE A 64 -8.47 -1.23 -8.27
N ILE A 65 -9.27 -1.13 -9.33
CA ILE A 65 -8.80 -0.97 -10.71
C ILE A 65 -9.47 0.26 -11.31
N GLY A 66 -8.70 1.31 -11.57
CA GLY A 66 -9.06 2.41 -12.45
C GLY A 66 -8.82 2.02 -13.91
N LEU A 67 -9.89 2.05 -14.70
CA LEU A 67 -9.87 1.70 -16.12
C LEU A 67 -9.99 2.94 -16.99
N ILE A 68 -9.20 2.99 -18.06
CA ILE A 68 -9.22 4.02 -19.08
C ILE A 68 -9.54 3.37 -20.44
N GLU A 69 -10.27 4.10 -21.29
CA GLU A 69 -10.74 3.64 -22.61
C GLU A 69 -11.79 2.52 -22.60
N ILE A 70 -12.74 2.61 -21.67
CA ILE A 70 -13.94 1.77 -21.71
C ILE A 70 -15.00 2.43 -22.58
N GLU A 71 -15.68 1.66 -23.43
CA GLU A 71 -16.90 2.09 -24.11
C GLU A 71 -17.91 2.79 -23.17
N ASN A 72 -18.29 4.00 -23.57
CA ASN A 72 -19.28 4.83 -22.92
C ASN A 72 -20.68 4.54 -23.49
N HIS A 73 -21.30 3.47 -23.00
CA HIS A 73 -22.60 3.01 -23.46
C HIS A 73 -23.69 3.22 -22.40
N ALA A 74 -24.94 3.44 -22.83
CA ALA A 74 -26.08 3.69 -21.95
C ALA A 74 -26.38 2.56 -20.93
N THR A 75 -25.88 1.35 -21.19
CA THR A 75 -26.12 0.17 -20.36
C THR A 75 -24.90 -0.31 -19.58
N ASP A 76 -23.74 0.34 -19.69
CA ASP A 76 -22.47 -0.14 -19.11
C ASP A 76 -22.07 -1.57 -19.50
N ALA A 77 -22.47 -2.02 -20.71
CA ALA A 77 -22.27 -3.40 -21.16
C ALA A 77 -20.81 -3.85 -21.13
N ALA A 78 -19.87 -2.97 -21.49
CA ALA A 78 -18.43 -3.26 -21.43
C ALA A 78 -17.94 -3.54 -20.00
N LEU A 79 -18.38 -2.77 -19.00
CA LEU A 79 -18.05 -3.04 -17.60
C LEU A 79 -18.71 -4.32 -17.10
N ASP A 80 -19.97 -4.57 -17.47
CA ASP A 80 -20.66 -5.80 -17.09
C ASP A 80 -19.96 -7.05 -17.63
N ASP A 81 -19.48 -6.98 -18.86
CA ASP A 81 -18.74 -8.07 -19.48
C ASP A 81 -17.38 -8.31 -18.79
N LEU A 82 -16.62 -7.26 -18.45
CA LEU A 82 -15.37 -7.39 -17.71
C LEU A 82 -15.58 -7.96 -16.31
N VAL A 83 -16.56 -7.44 -15.55
CA VAL A 83 -16.88 -7.94 -14.21
C VAL A 83 -17.32 -9.41 -14.27
N SER A 84 -18.14 -9.77 -15.25
CA SER A 84 -18.56 -11.16 -15.44
C SER A 84 -17.38 -12.08 -15.77
N GLY A 85 -16.50 -11.65 -16.69
CA GLY A 85 -15.30 -12.38 -17.06
C GLY A 85 -14.31 -12.56 -15.90
N LEU A 86 -14.04 -11.50 -15.15
CA LEU A 86 -13.16 -11.56 -13.98
C LEU A 86 -13.72 -12.47 -12.90
N ASN A 87 -15.02 -12.41 -12.63
CA ASN A 87 -15.68 -13.30 -11.67
C ASN A 87 -15.74 -14.77 -12.14
N ALA A 88 -15.70 -15.02 -13.46
CA ALA A 88 -15.56 -16.39 -13.97
C ALA A 88 -14.14 -16.96 -13.72
N LEU A 89 -13.11 -16.11 -13.76
CA LEU A 89 -11.71 -16.49 -13.51
C LEU A 89 -11.36 -16.56 -12.01
N ALA A 90 -11.70 -15.53 -11.26
CA ALA A 90 -11.31 -15.37 -9.86
C ALA A 90 -12.32 -15.97 -8.86
N GLY A 91 -13.53 -16.27 -9.32
CA GLY A 91 -14.62 -16.80 -8.50
C GLY A 91 -15.81 -15.83 -8.42
N PRO A 92 -17.06 -16.33 -8.36
CA PRO A 92 -18.25 -15.48 -8.37
C PRO A 92 -18.26 -14.43 -7.24
N GLY A 93 -18.49 -13.17 -7.60
CA GLY A 93 -18.61 -12.06 -6.65
C GLY A 93 -17.30 -11.46 -6.16
N THR A 94 -16.15 -11.91 -6.68
CA THR A 94 -14.83 -11.37 -6.32
C THR A 94 -14.70 -9.90 -6.66
N TYR A 95 -15.11 -9.50 -7.87
CA TYR A 95 -15.06 -8.13 -8.36
C TYR A 95 -16.46 -7.54 -8.55
N ALA A 96 -16.59 -6.25 -8.27
CA ALA A 96 -17.75 -5.41 -8.56
C ALA A 96 -17.31 -4.11 -9.24
N LYS A 97 -18.28 -3.36 -9.78
CA LYS A 97 -18.06 -2.07 -10.47
C LYS A 97 -18.71 -0.92 -9.73
N ILE A 98 -18.18 0.29 -9.93
CA ILE A 98 -18.92 1.53 -9.67
C ILE A 98 -19.80 1.81 -10.89
N SER A 99 -21.11 1.62 -10.71
CA SER A 99 -22.11 1.78 -11.78
C SER A 99 -22.45 3.25 -12.00
N THR A 100 -21.69 3.91 -12.86
CA THR A 100 -21.89 5.33 -13.19
C THR A 100 -22.94 5.55 -14.27
N GLY A 101 -23.23 4.56 -15.11
CA GLY A 101 -23.89 4.83 -16.39
C GLY A 101 -22.97 5.67 -17.30
N PRO A 102 -23.50 6.26 -18.38
CA PRO A 102 -22.68 7.11 -19.23
C PRO A 102 -22.28 8.40 -18.50
N ILE A 103 -21.00 8.75 -18.59
CA ILE A 103 -20.45 10.03 -18.10
C ILE A 103 -19.75 10.74 -19.24
N GLY A 104 -19.98 12.05 -19.39
CA GLY A 104 -19.45 12.84 -20.50
C GLY A 104 -20.07 12.50 -21.86
N GLY A 105 -19.52 13.09 -22.91
CA GLY A 105 -20.05 12.96 -24.27
C GLY A 105 -19.31 12.01 -25.20
N ASP A 106 -18.06 11.64 -24.91
CA ASP A 106 -17.21 10.85 -25.82
C ASP A 106 -17.59 9.35 -25.84
N ALA A 107 -17.20 8.65 -26.91
CA ALA A 107 -17.41 7.20 -27.06
C ALA A 107 -16.69 6.34 -26.02
N ILE A 108 -15.66 6.87 -25.35
CA ILE A 108 -15.00 6.22 -24.20
C ILE A 108 -15.13 7.02 -22.91
N LYS A 109 -15.07 6.32 -21.79
CA LYS A 109 -15.04 6.87 -20.43
C LYS A 109 -14.00 6.17 -19.56
N VAL A 110 -13.75 6.75 -18.39
CA VAL A 110 -13.06 6.09 -17.28
C VAL A 110 -14.03 5.26 -16.45
N ALA A 111 -13.51 4.29 -15.70
CA ALA A 111 -14.31 3.42 -14.83
C ALA A 111 -13.53 2.92 -13.62
N LEU A 112 -14.25 2.38 -12.63
CA LEU A 112 -13.69 1.77 -11.43
C LEU A 112 -14.27 0.37 -11.20
N LEU A 113 -13.39 -0.60 -11.01
CA LEU A 113 -13.68 -1.92 -10.45
C LEU A 113 -13.04 -2.06 -9.07
N TYR A 114 -13.59 -2.90 -8.22
CA TYR A 114 -13.02 -3.18 -6.90
C TYR A 114 -13.26 -4.63 -6.47
N LYS A 115 -12.36 -5.15 -5.64
CA LYS A 115 -12.46 -6.49 -5.04
C LYS A 115 -13.28 -6.40 -3.77
N THR A 116 -14.41 -7.10 -3.76
CA THR A 116 -15.47 -6.92 -2.75
C THR A 116 -15.09 -7.39 -1.34
N THR A 117 -14.07 -8.24 -1.22
CA THR A 117 -13.61 -8.80 0.04
C THR A 117 -12.61 -7.89 0.76
N SER A 118 -11.87 -7.04 0.04
CA SER A 118 -10.85 -6.14 0.61
C SER A 118 -11.34 -4.69 0.73
N ILE A 119 -12.24 -4.27 -0.16
CA ILE A 119 -12.67 -2.88 -0.28
C ILE A 119 -14.19 -2.77 -0.46
N ALA A 120 -14.81 -1.77 0.15
CA ALA A 120 -16.21 -1.40 -0.03
C ALA A 120 -16.36 0.10 -0.37
N PRO A 121 -17.17 0.50 -1.37
CA PRO A 121 -17.42 1.90 -1.66
C PRO A 121 -18.24 2.57 -0.55
N ILE A 122 -17.90 3.82 -0.22
CA ILE A 122 -18.66 4.67 0.70
C ILE A 122 -19.38 5.75 -0.10
N GLY A 123 -20.67 5.95 0.22
CA GLY A 123 -21.43 7.06 -0.33
C GLY A 123 -21.64 6.96 -1.85
N ALA A 124 -21.91 8.11 -2.47
CA ALA A 124 -22.03 8.22 -3.92
C ALA A 124 -20.65 8.50 -4.54
N TYR A 125 -20.44 8.03 -5.76
CA TYR A 125 -19.35 8.51 -6.59
C TYR A 125 -19.59 9.99 -6.97
N ALA A 126 -18.53 10.67 -7.37
CA ALA A 126 -18.57 12.02 -7.89
C ALA A 126 -17.91 12.09 -9.27
N VAL A 127 -18.38 13.01 -10.12
CA VAL A 127 -17.87 13.23 -11.48
C VAL A 127 -17.44 14.67 -11.60
N LEU A 128 -16.22 14.89 -12.12
CA LEU A 128 -15.76 16.21 -12.53
C LEU A 128 -16.03 16.39 -14.02
N ASP A 129 -16.83 17.40 -14.35
CA ASP A 129 -17.13 17.82 -15.71
C ASP A 129 -17.20 19.36 -15.79
N ASN A 130 -17.63 19.89 -16.93
CA ASN A 130 -17.70 21.34 -17.15
C ASN A 130 -18.75 22.07 -16.29
N THR A 131 -19.61 21.34 -15.57
CA THR A 131 -20.65 21.93 -14.72
C THR A 131 -20.08 22.43 -13.39
N PHE A 132 -18.95 21.87 -12.95
CA PHE A 132 -18.20 22.38 -11.80
C PHE A 132 -17.45 23.65 -12.16
N ASP A 133 -16.62 23.60 -13.21
CA ASP A 133 -15.94 24.76 -13.79
C ASP A 133 -15.84 24.61 -15.32
N PRO A 134 -16.29 25.60 -16.12
CA PRO A 134 -16.23 25.54 -17.58
C PRO A 134 -14.80 25.51 -18.16
N ALA A 135 -13.77 25.79 -17.35
CA ALA A 135 -12.38 25.59 -17.75
C ALA A 135 -12.04 24.09 -17.91
N TYR A 136 -12.76 23.19 -17.24
CA TYR A 136 -12.71 21.75 -17.52
C TYR A 136 -13.55 21.42 -18.76
N GLN A 137 -12.93 21.53 -19.93
CA GLN A 137 -13.57 21.24 -21.21
C GLN A 137 -13.77 19.73 -21.39
N ASP A 138 -14.92 19.22 -20.96
CA ASP A 138 -15.33 17.82 -20.97
C ASP A 138 -15.77 17.29 -22.36
N ASP A 139 -15.82 18.16 -23.37
CA ASP A 139 -15.87 17.80 -24.79
C ASP A 139 -14.47 17.44 -25.35
N LYS A 140 -13.41 17.67 -24.57
CA LYS A 140 -12.02 17.33 -24.90
C LYS A 140 -11.42 16.35 -23.91
N ASN A 141 -11.54 16.64 -22.61
CA ASN A 141 -11.12 15.78 -21.51
C ASN A 141 -12.26 14.82 -21.17
N ARG A 142 -11.95 13.60 -20.74
CA ARG A 142 -13.00 12.72 -20.22
C ARG A 142 -13.32 13.21 -18.81
N PRO A 143 -14.59 13.18 -18.36
CA PRO A 143 -14.90 13.50 -16.98
C PRO A 143 -14.10 12.61 -16.01
N ALA A 144 -13.55 13.20 -14.96
CA ALA A 144 -12.87 12.43 -13.92
C ALA A 144 -13.90 11.75 -13.02
N LEU A 145 -13.58 10.54 -12.53
CA LEU A 145 -14.47 9.75 -11.67
C LEU A 145 -13.81 9.55 -10.30
N ALA A 146 -14.43 10.07 -9.25
CA ALA A 146 -14.00 9.88 -7.87
C ALA A 146 -14.94 8.91 -7.12
N GLN A 147 -14.36 8.00 -6.35
CA GLN A 147 -15.09 7.17 -5.40
C GLN A 147 -14.26 7.01 -4.13
N THR A 148 -14.89 7.26 -2.97
CA THR A 148 -14.32 6.92 -1.68
C THR A 148 -14.54 5.46 -1.38
N PHE A 149 -13.51 4.81 -0.88
CA PHE A 149 -13.51 3.40 -0.51
C PHE A 149 -13.17 3.26 0.97
N SER A 150 -13.69 2.21 1.58
CA SER A 150 -13.31 1.73 2.90
C SER A 150 -12.65 0.37 2.79
N GLN A 151 -11.55 0.20 3.50
CA GLN A 151 -10.95 -1.10 3.72
C GLN A 151 -11.82 -1.93 4.67
N THR A 152 -12.18 -3.16 4.28
CA THR A 152 -13.22 -3.96 4.95
C THR A 152 -12.88 -4.46 6.36
N ILE A 153 -11.60 -4.46 6.75
CA ILE A 153 -11.07 -4.91 8.04
C ILE A 153 -10.76 -3.72 8.96
N THR A 154 -10.05 -2.68 8.49
CA THR A 154 -9.71 -1.51 9.34
C THR A 154 -10.82 -0.48 9.40
N GLY A 155 -11.57 -0.35 8.31
CA GLY A 155 -12.42 0.81 8.11
C GLY A 155 -11.64 2.07 7.71
N GLU A 156 -10.33 1.98 7.42
CA GLU A 156 -9.59 3.07 6.78
C GLU A 156 -10.26 3.46 5.48
N ILE A 157 -10.29 4.75 5.18
CA ILE A 157 -11.00 5.29 4.03
C ILE A 157 -10.05 6.17 3.22
N PHE A 158 -10.21 6.15 1.91
CA PHE A 158 -9.47 7.02 0.99
C PHE A 158 -10.25 7.17 -0.30
N THR A 159 -9.95 8.21 -1.07
CA THR A 159 -10.63 8.50 -2.34
C THR A 159 -9.72 8.22 -3.52
N VAL A 160 -10.20 7.39 -4.45
CA VAL A 160 -9.53 7.13 -5.72
C VAL A 160 -10.20 7.94 -6.81
N VAL A 161 -9.40 8.61 -7.64
CA VAL A 161 -9.85 9.49 -8.72
C VAL A 161 -9.24 9.04 -10.04
N VAL A 162 -10.05 8.56 -10.98
CA VAL A 162 -9.59 8.10 -12.30
C VAL A 162 -9.77 9.21 -13.34
N ASN A 163 -8.72 9.47 -14.10
CA ASN A 163 -8.62 10.58 -15.05
C ASN A 163 -8.26 10.07 -16.44
N HIS A 164 -8.74 10.77 -17.48
CA HIS A 164 -8.27 10.59 -18.84
C HIS A 164 -8.32 11.95 -19.56
N LEU A 165 -7.19 12.66 -19.54
CA LEU A 165 -7.09 13.99 -20.13
C LEU A 165 -6.96 13.92 -21.65
N LYS A 166 -7.18 15.05 -22.31
CA LYS A 166 -7.16 15.17 -23.77
C LYS A 166 -5.81 14.74 -24.36
N SER A 167 -5.83 13.75 -25.27
CA SER A 167 -4.64 13.33 -26.01
C SER A 167 -3.89 14.46 -26.72
N LYS A 168 -2.56 14.47 -26.56
CA LYS A 168 -1.61 15.40 -27.21
C LYS A 168 -1.33 15.09 -28.69
N GLY A 169 -1.77 13.92 -29.18
CA GLY A 169 -1.57 13.49 -30.57
C GLY A 169 -2.57 14.09 -31.58
N SER A 170 -3.60 14.79 -31.11
CA SER A 170 -4.64 15.39 -31.98
C SER A 170 -4.79 16.88 -31.69
N ALA A 171 -5.12 17.65 -32.73
CA ALA A 171 -5.18 19.11 -32.63
C ALA A 171 -6.32 19.59 -31.71
N CYS A 172 -6.07 20.67 -30.96
CA CYS A 172 -7.09 21.45 -30.28
C CYS A 172 -7.22 22.83 -30.92
N THR A 173 -8.46 23.22 -31.26
CA THR A 173 -8.74 24.58 -31.74
C THR A 173 -8.35 25.59 -30.67
N GLY A 174 -7.46 26.53 -31.04
CA GLY A 174 -6.96 27.57 -30.14
C GLY A 174 -5.83 27.13 -29.21
N ASP A 175 -5.41 25.87 -29.26
CA ASP A 175 -4.35 25.30 -28.42
C ASP A 175 -3.50 24.29 -29.23
N PRO A 176 -2.82 24.77 -30.30
CA PRO A 176 -1.98 23.93 -31.14
C PRO A 176 -0.65 23.59 -30.48
N ASP A 177 0.03 22.57 -30.98
CA ASP A 177 1.44 22.33 -30.66
C ASP A 177 2.29 23.56 -31.05
N THR A 178 3.04 24.08 -30.09
CA THR A 178 3.92 25.25 -30.26
C THR A 178 5.38 24.88 -30.50
N GLY A 179 5.71 23.58 -30.51
CA GLY A 179 7.07 23.07 -30.67
C GLY A 179 7.91 23.19 -29.40
N ASP A 180 7.27 23.29 -28.24
CA ASP A 180 7.89 23.38 -26.91
C ASP A 180 8.12 22.01 -26.25
N GLY A 181 7.69 20.92 -26.92
CA GLY A 181 7.81 19.53 -26.44
C GLY A 181 6.56 19.00 -25.74
N GLN A 182 5.57 19.87 -25.45
CA GLN A 182 4.36 19.47 -24.73
C GLN A 182 3.27 18.93 -25.66
N GLY A 183 3.37 19.22 -26.96
CA GLY A 183 2.44 18.75 -27.99
C GLY A 183 1.12 19.53 -27.99
N ASN A 184 0.12 19.01 -28.70
CA ASN A 184 -1.16 19.70 -28.82
C ASN A 184 -1.93 19.70 -27.49
N CYS A 185 -2.90 20.60 -27.38
CA CYS A 185 -3.87 20.62 -26.28
C CYS A 185 -3.24 20.84 -24.88
N ASN A 186 -2.03 21.41 -24.80
CA ASN A 186 -1.32 21.55 -23.53
C ASN A 186 -2.04 22.50 -22.55
N GLN A 187 -2.52 23.66 -23.02
CA GLN A 187 -3.29 24.58 -22.16
C GLN A 187 -4.62 23.96 -21.72
N THR A 188 -5.25 23.17 -22.60
CA THR A 188 -6.49 22.43 -22.31
C THR A 188 -6.27 21.41 -21.19
N ARG A 189 -5.19 20.63 -21.26
CA ARG A 189 -4.81 19.67 -20.21
C ARG A 189 -4.44 20.39 -18.90
N THR A 190 -3.68 21.48 -19.00
CA THR A 190 -3.26 22.30 -17.84
C THR A 190 -4.47 22.91 -17.12
N ALA A 191 -5.46 23.43 -17.86
CA ALA A 191 -6.69 23.94 -17.26
C ALA A 191 -7.47 22.83 -16.55
N ALA A 192 -7.57 21.63 -17.15
CA ALA A 192 -8.23 20.48 -16.53
C ALA A 192 -7.53 20.02 -15.25
N ALA A 193 -6.19 20.01 -15.22
CA ALA A 193 -5.39 19.67 -14.06
C ALA A 193 -5.60 20.64 -12.88
N ASN A 194 -5.63 21.96 -13.14
CA ASN A 194 -5.92 22.95 -12.10
C ASN A 194 -7.35 22.80 -11.55
N VAL A 195 -8.35 22.65 -12.44
CA VAL A 195 -9.74 22.44 -12.00
C VAL A 195 -9.90 21.14 -11.22
N LEU A 196 -9.17 20.09 -11.60
CA LEU A 196 -9.16 18.82 -10.86
C LEU A 196 -8.68 19.02 -9.42
N ALA A 197 -7.58 19.74 -9.22
CA ALA A 197 -7.08 20.05 -7.88
C ALA A 197 -8.11 20.88 -7.08
N ASP A 198 -8.67 21.93 -7.69
CA ASP A 198 -9.70 22.78 -7.06
C ASP A 198 -10.93 21.96 -6.65
N TRP A 199 -11.40 21.05 -7.52
CA TRP A 199 -12.55 20.19 -7.27
C TRP A 199 -12.33 19.27 -6.08
N LEU A 200 -11.13 18.69 -5.94
CA LEU A 200 -10.83 17.78 -4.84
C LEU A 200 -10.77 18.49 -3.48
N THR A 201 -10.47 19.78 -3.43
CA THR A 201 -10.58 20.58 -2.19
C THR A 201 -12.00 20.66 -1.63
N THR A 202 -13.01 20.37 -2.46
CA THR A 202 -14.42 20.42 -2.05
C THR A 202 -14.91 19.13 -1.38
N ASP A 203 -14.05 18.10 -1.29
CA ASP A 203 -14.43 16.74 -0.88
C ASP A 203 -15.66 16.25 -1.66
N PRO A 204 -15.50 16.01 -2.97
CA PRO A 204 -16.64 15.86 -3.87
C PRO A 204 -17.51 14.63 -3.61
N THR A 205 -16.97 13.63 -2.90
CA THR A 205 -17.70 12.44 -2.43
C THR A 205 -18.33 12.63 -1.04
N GLY A 206 -17.99 13.71 -0.33
CA GLY A 206 -18.49 14.03 1.01
C GLY A 206 -17.98 13.07 2.09
N SER A 207 -16.78 12.53 1.92
CA SER A 207 -16.18 11.53 2.80
C SER A 207 -15.67 12.10 4.13
N GLY A 208 -15.25 13.37 4.12
CA GLY A 208 -14.53 14.01 5.21
C GLY A 208 -13.07 13.57 5.36
N ASP A 209 -12.59 12.70 4.47
CA ASP A 209 -11.24 12.15 4.50
C ASP A 209 -10.30 12.92 3.56
N PRO A 210 -9.08 13.27 3.99
CA PRO A 210 -8.17 14.04 3.17
C PRO A 210 -7.39 13.20 2.16
N ASP A 211 -7.48 11.87 2.15
CA ASP A 211 -6.59 11.03 1.34
C ASP A 211 -7.11 10.87 -0.09
N PHE A 212 -6.37 11.45 -1.05
CA PHE A 212 -6.69 11.39 -2.47
C PHE A 212 -5.57 10.74 -3.28
N LEU A 213 -5.90 9.68 -4.00
CA LEU A 213 -5.06 9.02 -4.99
C LEU A 213 -5.63 9.24 -6.39
N LEU A 214 -4.90 10.01 -7.20
CA LEU A 214 -5.21 10.26 -8.60
C LEU A 214 -4.53 9.20 -9.45
N LEU A 215 -5.27 8.64 -10.38
CA LEU A 215 -4.84 7.61 -11.31
C LEU A 215 -5.23 7.99 -12.73
N GLY A 216 -4.47 7.55 -13.72
CA GLY A 216 -4.94 7.48 -15.11
C GLY A 216 -3.98 8.05 -16.13
N ASP A 217 -4.45 8.08 -17.38
CA ASP A 217 -3.72 8.63 -18.52
C ASP A 217 -3.93 10.16 -18.56
N LEU A 218 -2.93 10.91 -18.11
CA LEU A 218 -2.95 12.36 -18.14
C LEU A 218 -2.47 12.94 -19.48
N ASN A 219 -2.08 12.05 -20.41
CA ASN A 219 -1.65 12.39 -21.76
C ASN A 219 -0.54 13.44 -21.79
N ALA A 220 0.32 13.48 -20.75
CA ALA A 220 1.39 14.45 -20.57
C ALA A 220 2.64 13.79 -19.99
N TYR A 221 3.83 14.15 -20.46
CA TYR A 221 5.08 13.72 -19.82
C TYR A 221 5.35 14.48 -18.52
N ALA A 222 6.22 13.92 -17.68
CA ALA A 222 6.41 14.30 -16.28
C ALA A 222 6.72 15.80 -16.03
N GLN A 223 7.37 16.47 -16.99
CA GLN A 223 7.74 17.88 -16.89
C GLN A 223 6.84 18.82 -17.69
N GLU A 224 5.72 18.32 -18.22
CA GLU A 224 4.74 19.15 -18.90
C GLU A 224 3.85 19.89 -17.88
N ASP A 225 3.36 21.06 -18.30
CA ASP A 225 2.54 21.98 -17.52
C ASP A 225 1.38 21.32 -16.75
N PRO A 226 0.58 20.36 -17.29
CA PRO A 226 -0.49 19.73 -16.52
C PRO A 226 0.00 18.92 -15.31
N ILE A 227 1.19 18.31 -15.38
CA ILE A 227 1.75 17.57 -14.24
C ILE A 227 2.30 18.56 -13.23
N THR A 228 3.06 19.55 -13.69
CA THR A 228 3.57 20.63 -12.83
C THR A 228 2.44 21.40 -12.13
N ALA A 229 1.28 21.55 -12.76
CA ALA A 229 0.10 22.15 -12.15
C ALA A 229 -0.39 21.34 -10.94
N LEU A 230 -0.56 20.01 -11.08
CA LEU A 230 -0.95 19.14 -9.96
C LEU A 230 0.11 19.12 -8.85
N GLU A 231 1.40 19.13 -9.21
CA GLU A 231 2.50 19.20 -8.23
C GLU A 231 2.53 20.51 -7.45
N THR A 232 2.21 21.63 -8.12
CA THR A 232 2.09 22.94 -7.48
C THR A 232 0.96 22.97 -6.45
N GLU A 233 -0.12 22.21 -6.70
CA GLU A 233 -1.25 22.04 -5.77
C GLU A 233 -1.01 20.98 -4.68
N GLY A 234 0.20 20.43 -4.60
CA GLY A 234 0.62 19.55 -3.51
C GLY A 234 0.42 18.05 -3.75
N TYR A 235 0.16 17.64 -4.99
CA TYR A 235 0.18 16.24 -5.38
C TYR A 235 1.61 15.78 -5.74
N THR A 236 2.05 14.67 -5.17
CA THR A 236 3.34 14.06 -5.51
C THR A 236 3.16 13.07 -6.64
N ASN A 237 3.92 13.23 -7.73
CA ASN A 237 4.05 12.23 -8.77
C ASN A 237 4.77 10.99 -8.20
N LEU A 238 4.01 9.91 -8.00
CA LEU A 238 4.54 8.70 -7.36
C LEU A 238 5.49 7.92 -8.28
N ILE A 239 5.35 8.07 -9.59
CA ILE A 239 6.22 7.42 -10.57
C ILE A 239 7.63 7.96 -10.43
N ASP A 240 7.80 9.29 -10.49
CA ASP A 240 9.11 9.92 -10.28
C ASP A 240 9.64 9.69 -8.86
N HIS A 241 8.76 9.73 -7.85
CA HIS A 241 9.16 9.54 -6.45
C HIS A 241 9.76 8.15 -6.17
N PHE A 242 9.17 7.08 -6.71
CA PHE A 242 9.57 5.69 -6.41
C PHE A 242 10.45 5.04 -7.49
N LEU A 243 10.25 5.38 -8.77
CA LEU A 243 10.93 4.75 -9.90
C LEU A 243 11.98 5.67 -10.53
N GLY A 244 11.83 6.98 -10.35
CA GLY A 244 12.76 8.00 -10.85
C GLY A 244 12.60 8.32 -12.34
N ALA A 245 13.45 9.23 -12.81
CA ALA A 245 13.34 9.85 -14.13
C ALA A 245 13.47 8.91 -15.35
N SER A 246 13.84 7.64 -15.17
CA SER A 246 13.91 6.65 -16.25
C SER A 246 12.66 5.78 -16.41
N ALA A 247 11.64 5.99 -15.57
CA ALA A 247 10.36 5.30 -15.66
C ALA A 247 9.66 5.55 -17.02
N TYR A 248 8.83 4.60 -17.45
CA TYR A 248 8.08 4.70 -18.69
C TYR A 248 6.88 3.75 -18.71
N SER A 249 5.77 4.23 -19.26
CA SER A 249 4.57 3.42 -19.50
C SER A 249 4.13 3.43 -20.96
N TYR A 250 4.79 4.23 -21.80
CA TYR A 250 4.34 4.54 -23.14
C TYR A 250 5.52 4.85 -24.09
N VAL A 251 5.42 4.37 -25.33
CA VAL A 251 6.41 4.63 -26.39
C VAL A 251 5.71 5.23 -27.60
N PHE A 252 6.17 6.42 -28.02
CA PHE A 252 5.65 7.12 -29.20
C PHE A 252 6.78 7.56 -30.12
N ASP A 253 6.75 7.13 -31.38
CA ASP A 253 7.79 7.44 -32.38
C ASP A 253 9.23 7.23 -31.89
N GLY A 254 9.43 6.23 -31.02
CA GLY A 254 10.73 5.89 -30.43
C GLY A 254 11.13 6.73 -29.21
N GLN A 255 10.28 7.65 -28.75
CA GLN A 255 10.44 8.35 -27.48
C GLN A 255 9.76 7.57 -26.34
N TRP A 256 10.49 7.38 -25.25
CA TRP A 256 10.06 6.62 -24.08
C TRP A 256 9.75 7.60 -22.94
N GLY A 257 8.66 7.36 -22.23
CA GLY A 257 8.25 8.09 -21.04
C GLY A 257 6.94 7.53 -20.52
N TYR A 258 6.34 8.18 -19.54
CA TYR A 258 5.04 7.77 -19.02
C TYR A 258 4.01 8.88 -19.22
N LEU A 259 2.80 8.44 -19.59
CA LEU A 259 1.59 9.26 -19.64
C LEU A 259 0.57 8.81 -18.58
N ASP A 260 0.77 7.62 -18.03
CA ASP A 260 -0.04 7.00 -16.99
C ASP A 260 0.55 7.33 -15.63
N TYR A 261 -0.26 7.91 -14.76
CA TYR A 261 0.19 8.40 -13.46
C TYR A 261 -0.53 7.71 -12.31
N ALA A 262 0.20 7.66 -11.21
CA ALA A 262 -0.38 7.72 -9.88
C ALA A 262 0.17 8.99 -9.18
N LEU A 263 -0.72 9.84 -8.66
CA LEU A 263 -0.35 10.99 -7.84
C LEU A 263 -1.09 10.95 -6.50
N ALA A 264 -0.38 11.26 -5.41
CA ALA A 264 -0.97 11.30 -4.07
C ALA A 264 -0.78 12.68 -3.45
N ASN A 265 -1.80 13.20 -2.76
CA ASN A 265 -1.59 14.37 -1.92
C ASN A 265 -0.79 14.00 -0.65
N ALA A 266 -0.40 15.00 0.14
CA ALA A 266 0.54 14.81 1.25
C ALA A 266 0.15 13.73 2.27
N THR A 267 -1.14 13.63 2.63
CA THR A 267 -1.61 12.63 3.59
C THR A 267 -1.62 11.23 2.98
N MET A 268 -2.13 11.09 1.76
CA MET A 268 -2.14 9.82 1.03
C MET A 268 -0.72 9.31 0.72
N LEU A 269 0.24 10.20 0.45
CA LEU A 269 1.64 9.85 0.18
C LEU A 269 2.23 9.02 1.33
N THR A 270 1.88 9.34 2.58
CA THR A 270 2.42 8.63 3.76
C THR A 270 1.96 7.17 3.87
N GLN A 271 0.91 6.81 3.12
CA GLN A 271 0.34 5.46 3.09
C GLN A 271 0.82 4.65 1.89
N ILE A 272 1.52 5.28 0.93
CA ILE A 272 2.07 4.60 -0.25
C ILE A 272 3.28 3.76 0.15
N ALA A 273 3.17 2.46 -0.05
CA ALA A 273 4.25 1.50 0.15
C ALA A 273 5.19 1.39 -1.06
N GLY A 274 4.70 1.73 -2.24
CA GLY A 274 5.51 1.81 -3.45
C GLY A 274 4.67 1.83 -4.72
N VAL A 275 5.35 2.01 -5.85
CA VAL A 275 4.76 1.97 -7.18
C VAL A 275 5.59 1.10 -8.12
N SER A 276 4.94 0.48 -9.10
CA SER A 276 5.57 -0.26 -10.19
C SER A 276 4.80 -0.02 -11.49
N GLU A 277 5.51 0.05 -12.60
CA GLU A 277 4.94 -0.10 -13.95
C GLU A 277 5.04 -1.58 -14.33
N TRP A 278 3.96 -2.19 -14.81
CA TRP A 278 4.02 -3.57 -15.30
C TRP A 278 4.25 -3.56 -16.81
N HIS A 279 5.51 -3.67 -17.22
CA HIS A 279 5.91 -3.67 -18.62
C HIS A 279 5.41 -4.90 -19.37
N ILE A 280 4.20 -4.80 -19.89
CA ILE A 280 3.54 -5.82 -20.71
C ILE A 280 3.06 -5.25 -22.04
N ASN A 281 3.14 -3.95 -22.27
CA ASN A 281 2.48 -3.25 -23.38
C ASN A 281 3.43 -2.35 -24.17
N ALA A 282 4.10 -1.41 -23.50
CA ALA A 282 4.87 -0.36 -24.18
C ALA A 282 6.04 -0.93 -25.00
N ASP A 283 6.68 -1.99 -24.49
CA ASP A 283 7.79 -2.69 -25.13
C ASP A 283 7.34 -3.67 -26.22
N GLU A 284 6.05 -4.01 -26.26
CA GLU A 284 5.53 -5.07 -27.11
C GLU A 284 5.21 -4.57 -28.54
N PRO A 285 5.55 -5.34 -29.59
CA PRO A 285 5.21 -4.98 -30.96
C PRO A 285 3.71 -4.91 -31.19
N ILE A 286 3.24 -3.88 -31.90
CA ILE A 286 1.82 -3.74 -32.28
C ILE A 286 1.27 -4.98 -32.99
N THR A 287 2.09 -5.74 -33.73
CA THR A 287 1.63 -6.95 -34.44
C THR A 287 1.12 -8.06 -33.50
N LEU A 288 1.44 -8.01 -32.21
CA LEU A 288 0.99 -8.98 -31.19
C LEU A 288 -0.35 -8.59 -30.54
N ASP A 289 -0.93 -7.46 -30.94
CA ASP A 289 -2.25 -7.02 -30.49
C ASP A 289 -3.38 -7.99 -30.89
N TYR A 290 -4.59 -7.66 -30.47
CA TYR A 290 -5.78 -8.46 -30.75
C TYR A 290 -6.26 -8.38 -32.21
N ASN A 291 -5.80 -7.40 -32.99
CA ASN A 291 -6.25 -7.15 -34.34
C ASN A 291 -5.90 -8.31 -35.30
N THR A 292 -6.67 -8.42 -36.37
CA THR A 292 -6.49 -9.39 -37.47
C THR A 292 -6.16 -8.69 -38.77
N GLU A 293 -6.36 -7.37 -38.86
CA GLU A 293 -6.08 -6.59 -40.05
C GLU A 293 -4.61 -6.72 -40.46
N TYR A 294 -4.38 -6.70 -41.77
CA TYR A 294 -3.05 -6.74 -42.37
C TYR A 294 -2.20 -7.98 -42.00
N LYS A 295 -2.82 -9.03 -41.44
CA LYS A 295 -2.18 -10.32 -41.12
C LYS A 295 -2.64 -11.42 -42.10
N THR A 296 -1.73 -12.28 -42.51
CA THR A 296 -2.07 -13.52 -43.25
C THR A 296 -2.77 -14.53 -42.34
N PRO A 297 -3.49 -15.54 -42.88
CA PRO A 297 -4.13 -16.57 -42.06
C PRO A 297 -3.18 -17.31 -41.11
N GLY A 298 -1.91 -17.49 -41.49
CA GLY A 298 -0.89 -18.05 -40.61
C GLY A 298 -0.51 -17.10 -39.47
N GLN A 299 -0.36 -15.81 -39.76
CA GLN A 299 -0.02 -14.77 -38.78
C GLN A 299 -1.13 -14.52 -37.77
N ILE A 300 -2.41 -14.57 -38.18
CA ILE A 300 -3.56 -14.45 -37.27
C ILE A 300 -3.46 -15.48 -36.13
N THR A 301 -2.95 -16.68 -36.42
CA THR A 301 -2.76 -17.73 -35.42
C THR A 301 -1.40 -17.59 -34.69
N SER A 302 -0.31 -17.32 -35.40
CA SER A 302 1.04 -17.37 -34.83
C SER A 302 1.47 -16.12 -34.07
N LEU A 303 0.83 -14.98 -34.31
CA LEU A 303 1.14 -13.68 -33.68
C LEU A 303 0.08 -13.30 -32.63
N TYR A 304 -0.66 -14.27 -32.12
CA TYR A 304 -1.60 -14.07 -31.04
C TYR A 304 -1.38 -15.07 -29.93
N SER A 305 -1.46 -14.57 -28.70
CA SER A 305 -1.56 -15.34 -27.47
C SER A 305 -2.58 -14.63 -26.58
N SER A 306 -3.29 -15.35 -25.72
CA SER A 306 -4.20 -14.72 -24.74
C SER A 306 -3.48 -14.23 -23.49
N ASP A 307 -2.15 -14.32 -23.44
CA ASP A 307 -1.35 -13.76 -22.34
C ASP A 307 -1.52 -12.24 -22.20
N PRO A 308 -1.09 -11.65 -21.08
CA PRO A 308 -1.25 -10.21 -20.81
C PRO A 308 -0.49 -9.28 -21.77
N PHE A 309 0.47 -9.78 -22.55
CA PHE A 309 1.38 -8.94 -23.33
C PHE A 309 0.66 -8.28 -24.52
N ARG A 310 0.92 -7.01 -24.80
CA ARG A 310 0.25 -6.21 -25.84
C ARG A 310 -1.28 -6.20 -25.72
N VAL A 311 -1.77 -6.12 -24.48
CA VAL A 311 -3.19 -5.88 -24.22
C VAL A 311 -3.57 -4.42 -24.48
N SER A 312 -2.59 -3.52 -24.37
CA SER A 312 -2.71 -2.08 -24.61
C SER A 312 -1.40 -1.55 -25.23
N ASP A 313 -1.36 -0.27 -25.56
CA ASP A 313 -0.14 0.49 -25.82
C ASP A 313 0.40 1.21 -24.58
N HIS A 314 -0.32 1.14 -23.46
CA HIS A 314 0.06 1.69 -22.16
C HIS A 314 0.34 0.59 -21.14
N ASP A 315 1.46 0.65 -20.43
CA ASP A 315 1.72 -0.24 -19.30
C ASP A 315 0.85 0.13 -18.08
N PRO A 316 0.26 -0.86 -17.37
CA PRO A 316 -0.48 -0.58 -16.14
C PRO A 316 0.43 -0.04 -15.03
N VAL A 317 -0.05 0.97 -14.32
CA VAL A 317 0.57 1.48 -13.10
C VAL A 317 -0.03 0.74 -11.90
N VAL A 318 0.83 0.22 -11.02
CA VAL A 318 0.47 -0.53 -9.82
C VAL A 318 0.97 0.21 -8.59
N VAL A 319 0.05 0.59 -7.69
CA VAL A 319 0.33 1.25 -6.42
C VAL A 319 0.04 0.29 -5.27
N GLY A 320 0.98 0.16 -4.34
CA GLY A 320 0.79 -0.56 -3.09
C GLY A 320 0.53 0.42 -1.94
N LEU A 321 -0.47 0.12 -1.09
CA LEU A 321 -0.73 0.85 0.15
C LEU A 321 -0.49 -0.02 1.37
N TYR A 322 -0.05 0.60 2.45
CA TYR A 322 -0.18 0.04 3.79
C TYR A 322 -1.57 0.39 4.32
N SER A 323 -2.45 -0.60 4.47
CA SER A 323 -3.78 -0.41 5.08
C SER A 323 -3.89 -0.93 6.52
N PHE A 324 -2.77 -1.41 7.07
CA PHE A 324 -2.59 -1.76 8.48
C PHE A 324 -1.11 -1.63 8.81
N ASP A 325 -0.81 -0.96 9.91
CA ASP A 325 0.44 -1.10 10.63
C ASP A 325 0.11 -1.63 12.02
N PHE A 326 0.30 -2.93 12.25
CA PHE A 326 0.21 -3.53 13.58
C PHE A 326 1.54 -3.39 14.34
N SER A 327 2.32 -2.38 13.98
CA SER A 327 3.42 -1.87 14.77
C SER A 327 2.90 -0.75 15.65
N ASP A 328 3.29 -0.75 16.92
CA ASP A 328 3.26 0.48 17.72
C ASP A 328 4.65 1.10 17.85
N LEU A 329 5.67 0.65 17.12
CA LEU A 329 6.94 1.38 16.99
C LEU A 329 6.80 2.64 16.13
N ILE A 330 7.74 3.58 16.28
CA ILE A 330 7.81 4.77 15.43
C ILE A 330 8.07 4.38 13.96
N GLY A 331 7.58 5.18 13.02
CA GLY A 331 7.56 4.82 11.59
C GLY A 331 8.93 4.53 10.95
N SER A 332 10.05 4.96 11.56
CA SER A 332 11.40 4.62 11.07
C SER A 332 11.71 3.12 11.14
N TYR A 333 11.08 2.37 12.05
CA TYR A 333 11.23 0.90 12.12
C TYR A 333 10.50 0.16 10.99
N GLY A 334 9.73 0.89 10.18
CA GLY A 334 8.97 0.36 9.07
C GLY A 334 7.72 -0.41 9.51
N VAL A 335 6.79 -0.51 8.56
CA VAL A 335 5.46 -1.10 8.78
C VAL A 335 5.56 -2.61 8.94
N ALA A 336 4.90 -3.14 9.96
CA ALA A 336 4.71 -4.57 10.14
C ALA A 336 3.24 -4.87 10.42
N TRP A 337 2.73 -5.93 9.79
CA TRP A 337 1.32 -6.27 9.91
C TRP A 337 1.11 -7.76 9.90
N HIS A 338 -0.03 -8.20 10.42
CA HIS A 338 -0.33 -9.61 10.55
C HIS A 338 -1.79 -9.91 10.17
N THR A 339 -2.05 -11.15 9.75
CA THR A 339 -3.41 -11.60 9.40
C THR A 339 -3.67 -12.99 9.96
N GLY A 340 -4.94 -13.38 10.12
CA GLY A 340 -5.31 -14.71 10.64
C GLY A 340 -6.24 -14.71 11.84
N GLY A 341 -6.71 -13.54 12.30
CA GLY A 341 -7.77 -13.42 13.30
C GLY A 341 -7.49 -14.12 14.64
N GLY A 342 -6.23 -14.20 15.06
CA GLY A 342 -5.83 -14.79 16.35
C GLY A 342 -5.60 -16.29 16.33
N ALA A 343 -5.58 -16.91 15.14
CA ALA A 343 -5.36 -18.35 15.00
C ALA A 343 -4.01 -18.80 15.56
N LEU A 344 -2.95 -18.05 15.31
CA LEU A 344 -1.62 -18.27 15.83
C LEU A 344 -1.11 -16.96 16.41
N ARG A 345 -0.72 -16.94 17.68
CA ARG A 345 -0.39 -15.72 18.41
C ARG A 345 0.59 -15.94 19.54
N LEU A 346 1.23 -14.86 19.94
CA LEU A 346 1.97 -14.69 21.17
C LEU A 346 0.97 -14.32 22.27
N GLY A 347 1.14 -14.89 23.45
CA GLY A 347 0.29 -14.60 24.60
C GLY A 347 -1.23 -14.85 24.43
N PRO A 348 -2.05 -14.37 25.38
CA PRO A 348 -3.50 -14.53 25.32
C PRO A 348 -4.23 -13.49 24.48
N THR A 349 -3.72 -12.27 24.29
CA THR A 349 -4.38 -11.22 23.49
C THR A 349 -4.05 -11.32 22.01
N TRP A 350 -4.97 -10.82 21.17
CA TRP A 350 -4.77 -10.63 19.74
C TRP A 350 -5.56 -9.38 19.37
N ASN A 351 -4.87 -8.29 19.07
CA ASN A 351 -5.50 -7.00 18.86
C ASN A 351 -4.63 -6.10 17.95
N ASP A 352 -5.19 -4.96 17.61
CA ASP A 352 -4.49 -3.91 16.89
C ASP A 352 -3.66 -3.06 17.85
N SER A 353 -2.34 -3.15 17.72
CA SER A 353 -1.33 -2.38 18.47
C SER A 353 -1.30 -0.90 18.06
N SER A 354 -1.77 -0.55 16.85
CA SER A 354 -1.80 0.85 16.38
C SER A 354 -2.67 1.79 17.24
N ALA A 355 -3.59 1.21 18.04
CA ALA A 355 -4.49 1.95 18.91
C ALA A 355 -3.81 2.64 20.11
N TYR A 356 -2.53 2.34 20.41
CA TYR A 356 -1.89 2.74 21.67
C TYR A 356 -0.82 3.84 21.54
N GLY A 357 -0.51 4.28 20.31
CA GLY A 357 0.39 5.39 20.01
C GLY A 357 1.87 4.97 19.96
N ALA A 358 2.65 5.62 19.09
CA ALA A 358 4.00 5.15 18.77
C ALA A 358 4.98 5.14 19.97
N GLY A 359 5.75 4.05 20.10
CA GLY A 359 6.78 3.79 21.10
C GLY A 359 6.28 3.23 22.44
N SER A 360 5.03 2.75 22.51
CA SER A 360 4.47 2.19 23.75
C SER A 360 4.86 0.73 24.00
N ASP A 361 4.81 0.32 25.27
CA ASP A 361 4.72 -1.09 25.68
C ASP A 361 3.35 -1.19 26.34
N ASN A 362 2.45 -1.98 25.74
CA ASN A 362 1.03 -1.91 26.01
C ASN A 362 0.43 -3.32 26.30
N SER A 363 -0.90 -3.40 26.43
CA SER A 363 -1.56 -4.67 26.77
C SER A 363 -1.66 -5.68 25.61
N SER A 364 -1.36 -5.26 24.37
CA SER A 364 -1.14 -6.17 23.24
C SER A 364 0.13 -6.98 23.38
N ASP A 365 1.12 -6.45 24.11
CA ASP A 365 2.47 -6.99 24.15
C ASP A 365 2.58 -7.94 25.35
N ASP A 366 1.88 -9.07 25.26
CA ASP A 366 1.61 -9.95 26.41
C ASP A 366 2.24 -11.35 26.31
N GLY A 367 2.81 -11.69 25.16
CA GLY A 367 3.40 -12.98 24.88
C GLY A 367 4.87 -13.16 25.29
N VAL A 368 5.64 -12.09 25.46
CA VAL A 368 7.09 -12.16 25.71
C VAL A 368 7.44 -11.58 27.07
N VAL A 369 8.03 -12.42 27.94
CA VAL A 369 8.42 -12.00 29.30
C VAL A 369 9.91 -12.20 29.53
N ARG A 370 10.58 -11.13 29.96
CA ARG A 370 11.96 -11.19 30.43
C ARG A 370 12.08 -11.87 31.80
N THR A 371 12.99 -12.84 31.93
CA THR A 371 13.20 -13.58 33.19
C THR A 371 14.40 -13.12 34.01
N ASN A 372 15.44 -12.59 33.36
CA ASN A 372 16.72 -12.23 33.98
C ASN A 372 17.13 -10.78 33.67
N ILE A 373 18.03 -10.24 34.48
CA ILE A 373 18.70 -8.97 34.19
C ILE A 373 19.59 -9.16 32.97
N TRP A 374 19.50 -8.25 32.00
CA TRP A 374 20.35 -8.26 30.83
C TRP A 374 21.72 -7.67 31.18
N VAL A 375 22.77 -8.33 30.71
CA VAL A 375 24.16 -7.95 30.92
C VAL A 375 24.85 -8.11 29.57
N ALA A 376 25.56 -7.07 29.11
CA ALA A 376 26.28 -7.11 27.84
C ALA A 376 27.19 -8.35 27.74
N ASN A 377 27.21 -8.98 26.56
CA ASN A 377 27.91 -10.25 26.29
C ASN A 377 27.43 -11.48 27.08
N ALA A 378 26.33 -11.38 27.84
CA ALA A 378 25.78 -12.53 28.57
C ALA A 378 24.58 -13.12 27.84
N SER A 379 24.40 -14.44 27.99
CA SER A 379 23.16 -15.07 27.58
C SER A 379 22.05 -14.77 28.59
N THR A 380 20.86 -14.45 28.08
CA THR A 380 19.64 -14.23 28.86
C THR A 380 18.50 -15.04 28.24
N THR A 381 17.40 -15.19 29.00
CA THR A 381 16.25 -16.00 28.58
C THR A 381 14.99 -15.14 28.55
N LEU A 382 14.28 -15.24 27.43
CA LEU A 382 12.93 -14.73 27.24
C LEU A 382 11.95 -15.90 27.32
N ASN A 383 10.90 -15.77 28.11
CA ASN A 383 9.80 -16.71 28.12
C ASN A 383 8.78 -16.23 27.10
N VAL A 384 8.68 -16.95 25.98
CA VAL A 384 7.73 -16.66 24.91
C VAL A 384 6.55 -17.60 25.02
N THR A 385 5.36 -17.06 25.23
CA THR A 385 4.11 -17.81 25.32
C THR A 385 3.47 -17.85 23.95
N THR A 386 3.14 -19.03 23.44
CA THR A 386 2.44 -19.19 22.15
C THR A 386 1.18 -20.02 22.31
N ASN A 387 0.19 -19.79 21.44
CA ASN A 387 -1.05 -20.58 21.41
C ASN A 387 -0.99 -21.82 20.47
N GLY A 388 0.13 -22.02 19.76
CA GLY A 388 0.28 -23.02 18.72
C GLY A 388 1.73 -23.27 18.31
N ALA A 389 1.93 -24.20 17.37
CA ALA A 389 3.22 -24.44 16.73
C ALA A 389 3.43 -23.45 15.59
N GLY A 390 4.67 -23.03 15.35
CA GLY A 390 5.00 -22.06 14.32
C GLY A 390 6.49 -21.78 14.24
N TYR A 391 6.87 -20.62 13.72
CA TYR A 391 8.24 -20.15 13.64
C TYR A 391 8.32 -18.74 14.23
N LEU A 392 9.27 -18.52 15.13
CA LEU A 392 9.46 -17.23 15.81
C LEU A 392 10.71 -16.55 15.27
N ALA A 393 10.55 -15.29 14.91
CA ALA A 393 11.62 -14.36 14.56
C ALA A 393 11.58 -13.13 15.47
N ALA A 394 12.73 -12.54 15.77
CA ALA A 394 12.75 -11.27 16.49
C ALA A 394 14.00 -10.43 16.21
N TRP A 395 13.81 -9.11 16.24
CA TRP A 395 14.84 -8.08 16.05
C TRP A 395 14.92 -7.18 17.27
N PHE A 396 16.12 -6.72 17.59
CA PHE A 396 16.43 -5.92 18.77
C PHE A 396 17.29 -4.75 18.34
N ASP A 397 16.74 -3.53 18.40
CA ASP A 397 17.47 -2.30 18.11
C ASP A 397 18.45 -2.02 19.25
N TRP A 398 19.66 -2.56 19.12
CA TRP A 398 20.65 -2.52 20.18
C TRP A 398 21.35 -1.18 20.29
N ASP A 399 21.37 -0.42 19.20
CA ASP A 399 22.09 0.85 19.11
C ASP A 399 21.17 2.09 19.20
N GLU A 400 19.86 1.87 19.37
CA GLU A 400 18.81 2.90 19.44
C GLU A 400 18.76 3.77 18.17
N SER A 401 19.10 3.19 17.01
CA SER A 401 19.15 3.90 15.73
C SER A 401 17.77 4.28 15.20
N GLY A 402 16.70 3.62 15.67
CA GLY A 402 15.36 3.86 15.16
C GLY A 402 15.00 2.99 13.95
N VAL A 403 15.87 2.06 13.54
CA VAL A 403 15.67 1.13 12.43
C VAL A 403 16.14 -0.27 12.84
N PHE A 404 15.61 -1.32 12.23
CA PHE A 404 16.12 -2.67 12.44
C PHE A 404 17.11 -3.06 11.35
N GLU A 405 18.35 -3.31 11.76
CA GLU A 405 19.44 -3.70 10.87
C GLU A 405 19.56 -5.23 10.72
N ALA A 406 20.33 -5.69 9.73
CA ALA A 406 20.39 -7.12 9.40
C ALA A 406 21.06 -7.96 10.50
N ASP A 407 22.01 -7.38 11.24
CA ASP A 407 22.72 -7.99 12.36
C ASP A 407 21.95 -7.93 13.69
N GLU A 408 20.82 -7.22 13.74
CA GLU A 408 19.96 -7.10 14.92
C GLU A 408 18.92 -8.20 15.05
N LYS A 409 18.90 -9.14 14.09
CA LYS A 409 18.08 -10.33 14.17
C LYS A 409 18.63 -11.30 15.22
N MET A 410 17.89 -11.49 16.30
CA MET A 410 18.33 -12.30 17.45
C MET A 410 17.65 -13.67 17.56
N ILE A 411 16.44 -13.79 17.02
CA ILE A 411 15.65 -15.03 17.08
C ILE A 411 15.24 -15.44 15.67
N GLY A 412 15.32 -16.73 15.39
CA GLY A 412 14.89 -17.37 14.14
C GLY A 412 14.83 -18.88 14.36
N GLN A 413 13.71 -19.38 14.84
CA GLN A 413 13.57 -20.81 15.19
C GLN A 413 12.13 -21.31 15.21
N ALA A 414 11.96 -22.62 15.00
CA ALA A 414 10.67 -23.29 15.14
C ALA A 414 10.22 -23.37 16.61
N ILE A 415 8.93 -23.17 16.84
CA ILE A 415 8.23 -23.35 18.12
C ILE A 415 7.34 -24.60 18.00
N PRO A 416 7.51 -25.59 18.89
CA PRO A 416 6.94 -26.93 18.68
C PRO A 416 5.43 -27.04 18.96
N GLY A 417 4.81 -26.04 19.59
CA GLY A 417 3.42 -26.11 20.00
C GLY A 417 3.04 -25.01 20.99
N ALA A 418 1.81 -25.05 21.48
CA ALA A 418 1.32 -24.11 22.49
C ALA A 418 2.05 -24.27 23.83
N GLY A 419 2.26 -23.16 24.55
CA GLY A 419 2.87 -23.14 25.87
C GLY A 419 3.90 -22.03 26.03
N VAL A 420 4.63 -22.08 27.14
CA VAL A 420 5.73 -21.14 27.44
C VAL A 420 7.05 -21.79 27.02
N HIS A 421 7.80 -21.08 26.17
CA HIS A 421 9.06 -21.54 25.61
C HIS A 421 10.20 -20.63 26.07
N PRO A 422 11.22 -21.16 26.77
CA PRO A 422 12.39 -20.38 27.12
C PRO A 422 13.31 -20.24 25.90
N ILE A 423 13.43 -19.02 25.39
CA ILE A 423 14.27 -18.65 24.26
C ILE A 423 15.51 -17.95 24.77
N ASN A 424 16.69 -18.48 24.45
CA ASN A 424 17.95 -17.88 24.85
C ASN A 424 18.46 -16.94 23.77
N ILE A 425 18.81 -15.72 24.16
CA ILE A 425 19.50 -14.74 23.31
C ILE A 425 20.82 -14.35 23.97
N THR A 426 21.75 -13.82 23.18
CA THR A 426 22.97 -13.17 23.71
C THR A 426 22.74 -11.67 23.67
N VAL A 427 22.91 -10.99 24.81
CA VAL A 427 22.77 -9.53 24.88
C VAL A 427 23.97 -8.89 24.18
N ASP A 428 23.70 -7.92 23.32
CA ASP A 428 24.72 -7.26 22.50
C ASP A 428 25.86 -6.65 23.37
N PRO A 429 27.12 -6.67 22.89
CA PRO A 429 28.24 -6.09 23.63
C PRO A 429 28.11 -4.59 23.90
N THR A 430 27.34 -3.87 23.07
CA THR A 430 27.13 -2.43 23.17
C THR A 430 26.05 -2.04 24.17
N PHE A 431 25.26 -3.01 24.67
CA PHE A 431 24.20 -2.77 25.63
C PHE A 431 24.69 -2.07 26.91
N LEU A 432 24.02 -0.98 27.28
CA LEU A 432 24.26 -0.20 28.49
C LEU A 432 23.01 -0.15 29.38
N PRO A 433 23.17 -0.16 30.72
CA PRO A 433 22.08 0.22 31.62
C PRO A 433 21.63 1.66 31.32
N ALA A 434 20.32 1.93 31.42
CA ALA A 434 19.66 3.20 31.03
C ALA A 434 19.21 3.32 29.56
N MET A 435 19.46 2.33 28.70
CA MET A 435 18.92 2.29 27.33
C MET A 435 17.44 1.89 27.31
N THR A 436 16.77 2.23 26.21
CA THR A 436 15.46 1.71 25.83
C THR A 436 15.61 0.93 24.53
N ILE A 437 15.52 -0.38 24.61
CA ILE A 437 15.67 -1.26 23.45
C ILE A 437 14.29 -1.50 22.84
N GLN A 438 14.12 -1.12 21.58
CA GLN A 438 12.93 -1.48 20.81
C GLN A 438 13.12 -2.87 20.21
N THR A 439 12.07 -3.68 20.25
CA THR A 439 12.11 -5.03 19.68
C THR A 439 10.84 -5.35 18.94
N ARG A 440 10.97 -6.14 17.88
CA ARG A 440 9.85 -6.69 17.13
C ARG A 440 9.89 -8.20 17.16
N PHE A 441 8.78 -8.82 17.54
CA PHE A 441 8.57 -10.26 17.48
C PHE A 441 7.58 -10.58 16.38
N ARG A 442 7.92 -11.57 15.56
CA ARG A 442 7.07 -12.07 14.48
C ARG A 442 6.89 -13.56 14.65
N PHE A 443 5.65 -13.98 14.81
CA PHE A 443 5.30 -15.39 14.91
C PHE A 443 4.57 -15.83 13.65
N TYR A 444 5.14 -16.78 12.92
CA TYR A 444 4.64 -17.25 11.63
C TYR A 444 4.10 -18.67 11.74
N ALA A 445 3.20 -19.04 10.83
CA ALA A 445 2.74 -20.43 10.71
C ALA A 445 3.88 -21.40 10.30
N ALA A 446 4.86 -20.92 9.54
CA ALA A 446 6.05 -21.65 9.11
C ALA A 446 7.24 -20.69 8.90
N GLU A 447 8.45 -21.22 8.75
CA GLU A 447 9.64 -20.42 8.43
C GLU A 447 9.45 -19.65 7.10
N PRO A 448 9.61 -18.32 7.08
CA PRO A 448 9.55 -17.55 5.84
C PRO A 448 10.67 -17.98 4.89
N THR A 449 10.29 -18.27 3.64
CA THR A 449 11.25 -18.54 2.57
C THR A 449 10.81 -17.80 1.31
N LEU A 450 11.67 -17.69 0.31
CA LEU A 450 11.31 -17.11 -1.00
C LEU A 450 10.09 -17.77 -1.66
N LEU A 451 9.61 -18.92 -1.15
CA LEU A 451 8.45 -19.64 -1.64
C LEU A 451 7.18 -19.44 -0.78
N THR A 452 7.30 -18.83 0.41
CA THR A 452 6.12 -18.49 1.23
C THR A 452 5.62 -17.08 0.87
N PRO A 453 4.35 -16.75 1.17
CA PRO A 453 3.79 -15.43 0.89
C PRO A 453 4.58 -14.27 1.51
N GLU A 454 5.24 -14.53 2.63
CA GLU A 454 6.05 -13.56 3.39
C GLU A 454 7.42 -13.32 2.74
N GLY A 455 7.88 -14.22 1.87
CA GLY A 455 9.19 -14.14 1.24
C GLY A 455 10.34 -14.31 2.23
N THR A 456 11.27 -13.36 2.26
CA THR A 456 12.43 -13.41 3.15
C THR A 456 12.06 -12.93 4.54
N GLU A 457 12.61 -13.57 5.56
CA GLU A 457 12.41 -13.19 6.96
C GLU A 457 13.07 -11.83 7.25
N ILE A 458 12.24 -10.79 7.38
CA ILE A 458 12.63 -9.38 7.59
C ILE A 458 11.77 -8.76 8.70
N PRO A 459 12.14 -7.61 9.31
CA PRO A 459 11.38 -7.01 10.40
C PRO A 459 10.09 -6.29 9.94
N THR A 460 9.88 -6.12 8.63
CA THR A 460 8.74 -5.39 8.06
C THR A 460 7.82 -6.31 7.24
N GLY A 461 6.63 -5.82 6.88
CA GLY A 461 5.69 -6.52 6.02
C GLY A 461 4.81 -7.57 6.72
N ALA A 462 4.28 -8.52 5.94
CA ALA A 462 3.19 -9.41 6.32
C ALA A 462 3.63 -10.60 7.18
N GLY A 463 2.98 -10.84 8.32
CA GLY A 463 3.00 -12.10 9.07
C GLY A 463 1.70 -12.86 8.83
N THR A 464 1.59 -13.59 7.72
CA THR A 464 0.33 -14.28 7.39
C THR A 464 0.10 -15.48 8.30
N GLY A 465 -1.11 -15.57 8.86
CA GLY A 465 -1.51 -16.67 9.71
C GLY A 465 -0.83 -16.69 11.09
N GLY A 466 -0.26 -15.58 11.52
CA GLY A 466 0.50 -15.41 12.76
C GLY A 466 0.47 -13.95 13.25
N GLU A 467 1.30 -13.55 14.21
CA GLU A 467 1.23 -12.24 14.89
C GLU A 467 2.51 -11.41 14.74
N VAL A 468 2.35 -10.09 14.88
CA VAL A 468 3.43 -9.12 15.12
C VAL A 468 3.16 -8.48 16.47
N GLU A 469 4.15 -8.51 17.36
CA GLU A 469 4.16 -7.76 18.63
C GLU A 469 5.44 -6.93 18.71
N ASP A 470 5.32 -5.72 19.21
CA ASP A 470 6.45 -4.82 19.43
C ASP A 470 6.60 -4.55 20.94
N TYR A 471 7.82 -4.33 21.41
CA TYR A 471 8.07 -4.06 22.83
C TYR A 471 9.12 -2.98 23.01
N SER A 472 8.87 -2.10 23.98
CA SER A 472 9.77 -1.03 24.41
C SER A 472 10.39 -1.35 25.77
N TRP A 473 11.60 -1.93 25.75
CA TRP A 473 12.27 -2.37 26.98
C TRP A 473 13.10 -1.24 27.59
N THR A 474 12.57 -0.55 28.60
CA THR A 474 13.35 0.44 29.35
C THR A 474 14.19 -0.23 30.44
N PHE A 475 15.51 -0.02 30.41
CA PHE A 475 16.43 -0.52 31.42
C PHE A 475 16.76 0.58 32.42
N SER A 476 16.52 0.37 33.71
CA SER A 476 16.96 1.35 34.72
C SER A 476 18.49 1.30 34.91
N PRO A 477 19.12 2.43 35.30
CA PRO A 477 20.51 2.40 35.78
C PRO A 477 20.62 1.36 36.90
N THR A 478 21.74 0.63 36.95
CA THR A 478 21.98 -0.41 37.96
C THR A 478 21.72 0.15 39.36
N ALA A 479 20.61 -0.27 39.97
CA ALA A 479 20.32 0.10 41.34
C ALA A 479 21.46 -0.42 42.22
N ILE A 480 21.99 0.48 43.05
CA ILE A 480 23.14 0.29 43.94
C ILE A 480 23.22 -1.14 44.47
N THR A 481 24.30 -1.86 44.15
CA THR A 481 24.61 -3.15 44.76
C THR A 481 25.06 -2.93 46.21
N LEU A 482 24.23 -3.32 47.18
CA LEU A 482 24.63 -3.40 48.58
C LEU A 482 25.58 -4.61 48.76
N THR A 483 26.88 -4.37 48.68
CA THR A 483 27.92 -5.41 48.75
C THR A 483 28.19 -5.94 50.16
N ALA A 484 27.87 -5.17 51.20
CA ALA A 484 28.00 -5.61 52.59
C ALA A 484 27.06 -4.86 53.54
N PHE A 485 26.62 -5.55 54.58
CA PHE A 485 25.94 -4.96 55.74
C PHE A 485 26.73 -5.30 57.00
N THR A 486 27.18 -4.30 57.75
CA THR A 486 27.91 -4.52 59.02
C THR A 486 27.16 -3.87 60.17
N ALA A 487 26.56 -4.68 61.06
CA ALA A 487 26.00 -4.17 62.30
C ALA A 487 27.11 -4.03 63.34
N GLN A 488 27.47 -2.79 63.71
CA GLN A 488 28.34 -2.53 64.85
C GLN A 488 27.52 -2.27 66.12
N ARG A 489 27.84 -2.94 67.22
CA ARG A 489 27.36 -2.52 68.54
C ARG A 489 28.10 -1.23 68.91
N GLY A 490 27.41 -0.10 68.88
CA GLY A 490 27.88 1.11 69.54
C GLY A 490 28.03 0.80 71.04
N GLY A 491 29.24 0.96 71.58
CA GLY A 491 29.47 0.88 73.02
C GLY A 491 28.70 1.99 73.73
N GLY A 492 27.51 1.69 74.22
CA GLY A 492 26.68 2.64 74.95
C GLY A 492 25.19 2.32 74.82
N ILE A 493 24.44 2.59 75.89
CA ILE A 493 22.99 2.38 75.98
C ILE A 493 22.29 3.45 75.14
N ALA A 494 22.26 3.28 73.83
CA ALA A 494 21.52 4.13 72.89
C ALA A 494 20.80 3.26 71.85
N PRO A 495 19.63 3.68 71.33
CA PRO A 495 18.83 2.87 70.41
C PRO A 495 19.64 2.52 69.15
N LEU A 496 19.46 1.29 68.65
CA LEU A 496 20.09 0.85 67.40
C LEU A 496 19.86 1.89 66.31
N SER A 497 20.96 2.45 65.81
CA SER A 497 20.94 3.35 64.66
C SER A 497 21.51 2.61 63.47
N LEU A 498 20.75 2.57 62.38
CA LEU A 498 21.19 2.04 61.09
C LEU A 498 21.93 3.15 60.35
N ILE A 499 23.21 2.97 60.05
CA ILE A 499 24.00 3.93 59.27
C ILE A 499 24.32 3.29 57.92
N LEU A 500 23.70 3.78 56.84
CA LEU A 500 24.12 3.48 55.47
C LEU A 500 25.12 4.55 55.03
N LEU A 501 26.32 4.13 54.64
CA LEU A 501 27.31 5.00 53.99
C LEU A 501 27.31 4.69 52.50
N LEU A 502 26.81 5.64 51.70
CA LEU A 502 26.88 5.63 50.24
C LEU A 502 27.89 6.69 49.79
N GLY A 503 28.75 6.34 48.83
CA GLY A 503 29.95 7.10 48.45
C GLY A 503 29.76 8.53 47.92
N ALA A 504 28.56 9.10 47.90
CA ALA A 504 28.34 10.50 47.52
C ALA A 504 27.12 11.19 48.19
N GLY A 505 26.52 10.62 49.24
CA GLY A 505 25.38 11.29 49.90
C GLY A 505 24.86 10.54 51.11
N LEU A 506 24.65 11.26 52.21
CA LEU A 506 24.22 10.71 53.50
C LEU A 506 22.68 10.77 53.59
N ILE A 507 22.01 9.62 53.67
CA ILE A 507 20.58 9.53 54.03
C ILE A 507 20.49 8.91 55.44
N LEU A 508 19.95 9.67 56.40
CA LEU A 508 19.73 9.24 57.78
C LEU A 508 18.28 8.78 57.95
N TRP A 509 18.06 7.47 58.13
CA TRP A 509 16.77 6.94 58.53
C TRP A 509 16.75 6.63 60.04
N ARG A 510 15.80 7.22 60.77
CA ARG A 510 15.55 6.93 62.20
C ARG A 510 14.22 6.18 62.36
N GLY A 511 14.28 4.85 62.45
CA GLY A 511 13.15 4.01 62.85
C GLY A 511 13.45 3.32 64.19
N SER A 512 12.49 3.31 65.12
CA SER A 512 12.61 2.57 66.40
C SER A 512 12.07 1.15 66.24
N LEU A 513 12.90 0.15 66.53
CA LEU A 513 12.48 -1.25 66.66
C LEU A 513 12.21 -1.56 68.13
N SER A 514 10.94 -1.71 68.53
CA SER A 514 10.57 -2.23 69.85
C SER A 514 10.57 -3.76 69.84
N ARG A 515 11.40 -4.40 70.67
CA ARG A 515 11.30 -5.85 70.94
C ARG A 515 9.97 -6.14 71.65
N ARG A 516 9.08 -6.95 71.04
CA ARG A 516 8.13 -7.77 71.80
C ARG A 516 8.92 -8.93 72.39
N ALA A 517 9.07 -8.94 73.71
CA ALA A 517 9.45 -10.15 74.42
C ALA A 517 8.17 -10.97 74.61
N GLU A 518 8.10 -12.16 74.01
CA GLU A 518 7.15 -13.19 74.42
C GLU A 518 7.54 -13.68 75.83
N LYS A 519 6.53 -13.78 76.69
CA LYS A 519 6.54 -14.54 77.94
C LYS A 519 5.36 -15.47 77.92
#